data_AF-M7CVH2-F1
#
_entry.id   AF-M7CVH2-F1
#
_cell.length_a   1.000
_cell.length_b   1.000
_cell.length_c   1.000
_cell.angle_alpha   90.00
_cell.angle_beta   90.00
_cell.angle_gamma   90.00
#
_symmetry.space_group_name_H-M   'P 1'
#
loop_
_entity.id
_entity.type
_entity.pdbx_description
1 polymer ?
#
loop_
_entity_poly.entity_id
_entity_poly.type
_entity_poly.pdbx_seq_one_letter_code
_entity_poly.pdbx_strand_id
1 'polypeptide(L)'
;MTDQAGHARAVGALTEGARHYVLILFPRLLKDIRRIGVPEVVRTSGLAEKEVTSLYFHFAAIARLLPDDPDRITPDLWEHFTYCVQVMSGMVSAASLDDMVEAREQAVRKYLPQARESLEQEFEEQRHEGTVDFRLAGLLRQADSPAHSRELCMEAIRREREDRFESLKALNTSRLNRNQAYVVESARAYVVREMAAAPEDFATIDLVIRLLDLLRAVLIMENRPDSPVSEDVSVERIVLGIGNVLYRKELGLALAG
;
A
#
# COMPACT_ATOMS: atom_id res chain seq x y z
N MET A 1 -25.05 -31.38 25.36
CA MET A 1 -24.24 -32.43 24.72
C MET A 1 -23.99 -31.96 23.30
N THR A 2 -22.97 -31.11 23.15
CA THR A 2 -21.71 -31.43 22.43
C THR A 2 -21.97 -31.47 20.93
N ASP A 3 -21.84 -30.35 20.22
CA ASP A 3 -20.56 -29.73 19.83
C ASP A 3 -19.67 -30.73 19.08
N GLN A 4 -19.72 -30.66 17.75
CA GLN A 4 -18.66 -31.02 16.79
C GLN A 4 -19.20 -30.94 15.36
N ALA A 5 -19.07 -29.76 14.76
CA ALA A 5 -18.80 -29.62 13.32
C ALA A 5 -18.12 -28.26 13.10
N GLY A 6 -17.05 -28.03 13.87
CA GLY A 6 -16.09 -26.98 13.58
C GLY A 6 -15.24 -27.34 12.38
N HIS A 7 -14.90 -26.31 11.60
CA HIS A 7 -13.63 -26.19 10.90
C HIS A 7 -13.34 -27.19 9.77
N ALA A 8 -14.17 -27.18 8.74
CA ALA A 8 -13.65 -27.32 7.38
C ALA A 8 -13.15 -25.94 6.91
N ARG A 9 -11.90 -25.57 7.26
CA ARG A 9 -11.20 -24.48 6.59
C ARG A 9 -11.03 -24.88 5.13
N ALA A 10 -11.72 -24.19 4.21
CA ALA A 10 -11.35 -24.21 2.81
C ALA A 10 -9.93 -23.63 2.70
N VAL A 11 -8.95 -24.50 2.49
CA VAL A 11 -7.65 -24.12 1.94
C VAL A 11 -7.91 -23.71 0.49
N GLY A 12 -7.54 -22.48 0.09
CA GLY A 12 -7.27 -22.18 -1.32
C GLY A 12 -8.23 -21.26 -2.10
N ALA A 13 -9.24 -20.62 -1.50
CA ALA A 13 -10.06 -19.64 -2.25
C ALA A 13 -9.57 -18.20 -1.99
N LEU A 14 -8.92 -17.60 -2.99
CA LEU A 14 -8.58 -16.17 -2.95
C LEU A 14 -9.85 -15.31 -2.84
N THR A 15 -9.82 -14.30 -1.99
CA THR A 15 -10.80 -13.22 -1.96
C THR A 15 -10.87 -12.53 -3.32
N GLU A 16 -12.03 -11.96 -3.64
CA GLU A 16 -12.21 -11.23 -4.90
C GLU A 16 -11.21 -10.07 -5.03
N GLY A 17 -10.93 -9.38 -3.92
CA GLY A 17 -9.90 -8.33 -3.86
C GLY A 17 -8.49 -8.85 -4.18
N ALA A 18 -8.09 -10.01 -3.64
CA ALA A 18 -6.81 -10.62 -3.96
C ALA A 18 -6.73 -11.08 -5.41
N ARG A 19 -7.83 -11.60 -5.98
CA ARG A 19 -7.91 -11.95 -7.41
C ARG A 19 -7.67 -10.72 -8.30
N HIS A 20 -8.36 -9.61 -8.04
CA HIS A 20 -8.12 -8.34 -8.75
C HIS A 20 -6.69 -7.83 -8.57
N TYR A 21 -6.13 -7.95 -7.37
CA TYR A 21 -4.75 -7.53 -7.09
C TYR A 21 -3.72 -8.35 -7.86
N VAL A 22 -3.89 -9.67 -7.95
CA VAL A 22 -3.02 -10.57 -8.74
C VAL A 22 -2.96 -10.13 -10.22
N LEU A 23 -4.11 -9.74 -10.81
CA LEU A 23 -4.16 -9.26 -12.19
C LEU A 23 -3.37 -7.95 -12.41
N ILE A 24 -3.27 -7.09 -11.39
CA ILE A 24 -2.45 -5.86 -11.45
C ILE A 24 -0.97 -6.20 -11.23
N LEU A 25 -0.68 -7.14 -10.33
CA LEU A 25 0.68 -7.50 -9.92
C LEU A 25 1.44 -8.28 -11.01
N PHE A 26 0.77 -9.15 -11.76
CA PHE A 26 1.35 -9.92 -12.86
C PHE A 26 2.15 -9.06 -13.87
N PRO A 27 1.51 -8.10 -14.59
CA PRO A 27 2.21 -7.30 -15.58
C PRO A 27 3.29 -6.42 -14.94
N ARG A 28 3.13 -6.02 -13.67
CA ARG A 28 4.12 -5.23 -12.95
C ARG A 28 5.40 -6.01 -12.69
N LEU A 29 5.31 -7.24 -12.18
CA LEU A 29 6.49 -8.07 -11.89
C LEU A 29 7.35 -8.30 -13.14
N LEU A 30 6.72 -8.43 -14.30
CA LEU A 30 7.43 -8.50 -15.58
C LEU A 30 8.17 -7.20 -15.92
N LYS A 31 7.54 -6.04 -15.70
CA LYS A 31 8.20 -4.74 -15.89
C LYS A 31 9.39 -4.58 -14.93
N ASP A 32 9.24 -5.01 -13.68
CA ASP A 32 10.29 -4.92 -12.67
C ASP A 32 11.50 -5.80 -13.02
N ILE A 33 11.28 -7.05 -13.43
CA ILE A 33 12.38 -7.93 -13.90
C ILE A 33 13.07 -7.36 -15.14
N ARG A 34 12.32 -6.78 -16.08
CA ARG A 34 12.93 -6.13 -17.26
C ARG A 34 13.78 -4.92 -16.88
N ARG A 35 13.36 -4.17 -15.87
CA ARG A 35 14.08 -2.99 -15.37
C ARG A 35 15.36 -3.39 -14.63
N ILE A 36 15.28 -4.39 -13.78
CA ILE A 36 16.43 -4.93 -13.03
C ILE A 36 17.42 -5.62 -13.98
N GLY A 37 16.88 -6.35 -14.97
CA GLY A 37 17.65 -7.15 -15.91
C GLY A 37 17.83 -8.59 -15.44
N VAL A 38 17.70 -9.54 -16.37
CA VAL A 38 17.87 -10.98 -16.10
C VAL A 38 19.24 -11.31 -15.47
N PRO A 39 20.38 -10.71 -15.90
CA PRO A 39 21.67 -11.03 -15.30
C PRO A 39 21.75 -10.69 -13.80
N GLU A 40 21.14 -9.59 -13.39
CA GLU A 40 21.12 -9.13 -12.01
C GLU A 40 20.24 -10.02 -11.13
N VAL A 41 19.10 -10.46 -11.66
CA VAL A 41 18.22 -11.43 -10.99
C VAL A 41 18.93 -12.79 -10.85
N VAL A 42 19.67 -13.25 -11.86
CA VAL A 42 20.44 -14.51 -11.78
C VAL A 42 21.51 -14.41 -10.68
N ARG A 43 22.21 -13.28 -10.60
CA ARG A 43 23.26 -13.03 -9.60
C ARG A 43 22.75 -13.13 -8.16
N THR A 44 21.55 -12.63 -7.91
CA THR A 44 20.99 -12.45 -6.54
C THR A 44 20.04 -13.58 -6.12
N SER A 45 19.35 -14.23 -7.07
CA SER A 45 18.38 -15.30 -6.78
C SER A 45 19.00 -16.67 -6.48
N GLY A 46 20.26 -16.90 -6.84
CA GLY A 46 20.92 -18.21 -6.71
C GLY A 46 20.42 -19.28 -7.70
N LEU A 47 19.55 -18.90 -8.65
CA LEU A 47 19.02 -19.78 -9.69
C LEU A 47 19.93 -19.79 -10.94
N ALA A 48 19.88 -20.87 -11.72
CA ALA A 48 20.61 -20.90 -12.98
C ALA A 48 19.96 -19.97 -14.02
N GLU A 49 20.76 -19.37 -14.90
CA GLU A 49 20.27 -18.45 -15.94
C GLU A 49 19.16 -19.06 -16.81
N LYS A 50 19.29 -20.35 -17.16
CA LYS A 50 18.27 -21.09 -17.91
C LYS A 50 16.94 -21.18 -17.16
N GLU A 51 16.98 -21.34 -15.84
CA GLU A 51 15.78 -21.44 -14.99
C GLU A 51 15.09 -20.08 -14.88
N VAL A 52 15.84 -19.02 -14.60
CA VAL A 52 15.32 -17.63 -14.55
C VAL A 52 14.70 -17.24 -15.88
N THR A 53 15.38 -17.55 -16.99
CA THR A 53 14.88 -17.26 -18.34
C THR A 53 13.61 -18.04 -18.66
N SER A 54 13.56 -19.33 -18.31
CA SER A 54 12.37 -20.17 -18.51
C SER A 54 11.19 -19.68 -17.69
N LEU A 55 11.40 -19.34 -16.41
CA LEU A 55 10.36 -18.80 -15.53
C LEU A 55 9.83 -17.47 -16.06
N TYR A 56 10.72 -16.56 -16.48
CA TYR A 56 10.35 -15.30 -17.08
C TYR A 56 9.48 -15.48 -18.33
N PHE A 57 9.87 -16.34 -19.27
CA PHE A 57 9.09 -16.57 -20.49
C PHE A 57 7.76 -17.27 -20.22
N HIS A 58 7.74 -18.23 -19.28
CA HIS A 58 6.51 -18.88 -18.87
C HIS A 58 5.52 -17.87 -18.27
N PHE A 59 6.00 -17.02 -17.36
CA PHE A 59 5.20 -15.97 -16.74
C PHE A 59 4.75 -14.90 -17.75
N ALA A 60 5.62 -14.53 -18.70
CA ALA A 60 5.26 -13.63 -19.79
C ALA A 60 4.20 -14.22 -20.72
N ALA A 61 4.20 -15.53 -20.96
CA ALA A 61 3.17 -16.21 -21.73
C ALA A 61 1.82 -16.17 -20.99
N ILE A 62 1.81 -16.47 -19.69
CA ILE A 62 0.61 -16.38 -18.84
C ILE A 62 0.06 -14.95 -18.85
N ALA A 63 0.89 -13.95 -18.59
CA ALA A 63 0.47 -12.54 -18.52
C ALA A 63 -0.18 -12.02 -19.81
N ARG A 64 0.21 -12.56 -20.98
CA ARG A 64 -0.38 -12.19 -22.28
C ARG A 64 -1.75 -12.81 -22.54
N LEU A 65 -2.06 -13.91 -21.86
CA LEU A 65 -3.31 -14.66 -22.01
C LEU A 65 -4.28 -14.41 -20.84
N LEU A 66 -3.83 -13.68 -19.83
CA LEU A 66 -4.61 -13.37 -18.63
C LEU A 66 -5.77 -12.44 -19.01
N PRO A 67 -7.03 -12.83 -18.73
CA PRO A 67 -8.15 -11.92 -18.92
C PRO A 67 -8.15 -10.83 -17.85
N ASP A 68 -8.65 -9.64 -18.20
CA ASP A 68 -8.76 -8.52 -17.26
C ASP A 68 -9.84 -8.73 -16.18
N ASP A 69 -10.78 -9.64 -16.43
CA ASP A 69 -11.90 -9.97 -15.55
C ASP A 69 -11.61 -11.26 -14.77
N PRO A 70 -11.52 -11.24 -13.43
CA PRO A 70 -11.21 -12.43 -12.64
C PRO A 70 -12.25 -13.53 -12.77
N ASP A 71 -13.51 -13.21 -13.09
CA ASP A 71 -14.58 -14.20 -13.23
C ASP A 71 -14.46 -15.05 -14.51
N ARG A 72 -13.58 -14.65 -15.43
CA ARG A 72 -13.26 -15.42 -16.63
C ARG A 72 -12.15 -16.46 -16.41
N ILE A 73 -11.55 -16.49 -15.22
CA ILE A 73 -10.47 -17.40 -14.86
C ILE A 73 -11.05 -18.61 -14.14
N THR A 74 -10.70 -19.81 -14.60
CA THR A 74 -11.08 -21.06 -13.93
C THR A 74 -10.58 -21.06 -12.48
N PRO A 75 -11.43 -21.40 -11.50
CA PRO A 75 -11.06 -21.38 -10.08
C PRO A 75 -9.74 -22.10 -9.76
N ASP A 76 -9.51 -23.26 -10.39
CA ASP A 76 -8.33 -24.11 -10.17
C ASP A 76 -7.00 -23.45 -10.62
N LEU A 77 -7.06 -22.44 -11.49
CA LEU A 77 -5.87 -21.73 -11.96
C LEU A 77 -5.34 -20.71 -10.96
N TRP A 78 -6.15 -20.30 -9.97
CA TRP A 78 -5.73 -19.28 -8.99
C TRP A 78 -4.59 -19.75 -8.10
N GLU A 79 -4.56 -21.02 -7.72
CA GLU A 79 -3.43 -21.56 -6.95
C GLU A 79 -2.13 -21.48 -7.73
N HIS A 80 -2.18 -21.80 -9.04
CA HIS A 80 -1.03 -21.70 -9.93
C HIS A 80 -0.59 -20.23 -10.10
N PHE A 81 -1.53 -19.30 -10.26
CA PHE A 81 -1.22 -17.87 -10.36
C PHE A 81 -0.62 -17.30 -9.08
N THR A 82 -1.13 -17.69 -7.92
CA THR A 82 -0.54 -17.31 -6.63
C THR A 82 0.88 -17.83 -6.52
N TYR A 83 1.13 -19.10 -6.86
CA TYR A 83 2.48 -19.66 -6.87
C TYR A 83 3.42 -18.91 -7.81
N CYS A 84 2.98 -18.63 -9.03
CA CYS A 84 3.76 -17.85 -10.00
C CYS A 84 4.11 -16.45 -9.47
N VAL A 85 3.14 -15.76 -8.86
CA VAL A 85 3.35 -14.45 -8.24
C VAL A 85 4.32 -14.53 -7.06
N GLN A 86 4.23 -15.55 -6.21
CA GLN A 86 5.16 -15.76 -5.10
C GLN A 86 6.60 -15.93 -5.60
N VAL A 87 6.82 -16.80 -6.58
CA VAL A 87 8.16 -17.06 -7.15
C VAL A 87 8.73 -15.78 -7.76
N MET A 88 7.95 -15.10 -8.61
CA MET A 88 8.40 -13.89 -9.29
C MET A 88 8.64 -12.72 -8.33
N SER A 89 7.79 -12.58 -7.31
CA SER A 89 7.98 -11.57 -6.26
C SER A 89 9.25 -11.86 -5.46
N GLY A 90 9.52 -13.13 -5.13
CA GLY A 90 10.76 -13.54 -4.47
C GLY A 90 12.00 -13.20 -5.29
N MET A 91 11.98 -13.46 -6.59
CA MET A 91 13.06 -13.10 -7.51
C MET A 91 13.31 -11.59 -7.58
N VAL A 92 12.24 -10.80 -7.69
CA VAL A 92 12.33 -9.33 -7.71
C VAL A 92 12.83 -8.80 -6.37
N SER A 93 12.32 -9.30 -5.25
CA SER A 93 12.73 -8.86 -3.91
C SER A 93 14.19 -9.20 -3.62
N ALA A 94 14.67 -10.38 -4.02
CA ALA A 94 16.08 -10.75 -3.87
C ALA A 94 17.01 -9.80 -4.64
N ALA A 95 16.60 -9.36 -5.82
CA ALA A 95 17.38 -8.44 -6.64
C ALA A 95 17.22 -6.96 -6.24
N SER A 96 16.16 -6.61 -5.49
CA SER A 96 15.85 -5.22 -5.11
C SER A 96 16.21 -4.86 -3.67
N LEU A 97 16.67 -5.82 -2.86
CA LEU A 97 16.92 -5.65 -1.43
C LEU A 97 17.99 -4.57 -1.15
N ASP A 98 19.01 -4.49 -2.00
CA ASP A 98 20.07 -3.48 -1.90
C ASP A 98 19.55 -2.07 -2.21
N ASP A 99 18.70 -1.92 -3.23
CA ASP A 99 18.12 -0.64 -3.64
C ASP A 99 17.12 -0.06 -2.61
N MET A 100 16.39 -0.93 -1.90
CA MET A 100 15.38 -0.49 -0.92
C MET A 100 16.00 0.10 0.35
N VAL A 101 17.14 -0.42 0.79
CA VAL A 101 17.87 0.12 1.95
C VAL A 101 18.39 1.52 1.62
N GLU A 102 18.97 1.68 0.44
CA GLU A 102 19.51 2.97 -0.03
C GLU A 102 18.39 4.00 -0.24
N ALA A 103 17.27 3.62 -0.86
CA ALA A 103 16.10 4.48 -1.04
C ALA A 103 15.46 4.90 0.29
N ARG A 104 15.40 4.00 1.29
CA ARG A 104 14.91 4.31 2.63
C ARG A 104 15.80 5.36 3.30
N GLU A 105 17.12 5.18 3.25
CA GLU A 105 18.06 6.14 3.84
C GLU A 105 17.98 7.51 3.16
N GLN A 106 17.83 7.56 1.84
CA GLN A 106 17.66 8.81 1.10
C GLN A 106 16.34 9.50 1.44
N ALA A 107 15.23 8.77 1.52
CA ALA A 107 13.92 9.33 1.89
C ALA A 107 13.94 9.88 3.32
N VAL A 108 14.48 9.12 4.28
CA VAL A 108 14.62 9.58 5.68
C VAL A 108 15.42 10.88 5.74
N ARG A 109 16.56 10.97 5.03
CA ARG A 109 17.38 12.19 4.99
C ARG A 109 16.66 13.39 4.36
N LYS A 110 15.84 13.15 3.33
CA LYS A 110 15.17 14.22 2.57
C LYS A 110 13.92 14.77 3.27
N TYR A 111 13.12 13.91 3.90
CA TYR A 111 11.79 14.28 4.39
C TYR A 111 11.76 14.67 5.88
N LEU A 112 12.73 14.22 6.70
CA LEU A 112 12.82 14.62 8.12
C LEU A 112 12.93 16.14 8.33
N PRO A 113 13.75 16.88 7.58
CA PRO A 113 13.86 18.33 7.74
C PRO A 113 12.56 19.05 7.35
N GLN A 114 11.95 18.65 6.23
CA GLN A 114 10.73 19.26 5.69
C GLN A 114 9.52 19.03 6.60
N ALA A 115 9.40 17.83 7.20
CA ALA A 115 8.33 17.54 8.13
C ALA A 115 8.43 18.38 9.42
N ARG A 116 9.66 18.70 9.87
CA ARG A 116 9.88 19.55 11.04
C ARG A 116 9.52 21.01 10.75
N GLU A 117 9.96 21.55 9.61
CA GLU A 117 9.62 22.92 9.19
C GLU A 117 8.11 23.10 8.98
N SER A 118 7.43 22.12 8.36
CA SER A 118 5.99 22.20 8.13
C SER A 118 5.17 22.20 9.43
N LEU A 119 5.58 21.39 10.42
CA LEU A 119 4.96 21.37 11.75
C LEU A 119 5.19 22.68 12.51
N GLU A 120 6.39 23.27 12.40
CA GLU A 120 6.71 24.57 13.02
C GLU A 120 5.92 25.72 12.38
N GLN A 121 5.75 25.72 11.06
CA GLN A 121 4.94 26.72 10.35
C GLN A 121 3.45 26.61 10.68
N GLU A 122 2.88 25.41 10.63
CA GLU A 122 1.46 25.20 10.94
C GLU A 122 1.14 25.55 12.40
N PHE A 123 2.08 25.31 13.31
CA PHE A 123 1.99 25.76 14.69
C PHE A 123 1.98 27.30 14.83
N GLU A 124 2.87 28.00 14.14
CA GLU A 124 2.91 29.46 14.19
C GLU A 124 1.70 30.11 13.52
N GLU A 125 1.15 29.51 12.46
CA GLU A 125 -0.10 29.95 11.81
C GLU A 125 -1.30 29.79 12.76
N GLN A 126 -1.46 28.62 13.39
CA GLN A 126 -2.55 28.40 14.37
C GLN A 126 -2.44 29.31 15.60
N ARG A 127 -1.21 29.68 15.99
CA ARG A 127 -0.96 30.66 17.05
C ARG A 127 -1.36 32.09 16.63
N HIS A 128 -1.10 32.48 15.38
CA HIS A 128 -1.43 33.80 14.86
C HIS A 128 -2.93 33.99 14.60
N GLU A 129 -3.64 32.93 14.20
CA GLU A 129 -5.07 32.99 13.90
C GLU A 129 -5.97 33.02 15.15
N GLY A 130 -5.42 32.82 16.35
CA GLY A 130 -6.18 32.84 17.60
C GLY A 130 -7.16 31.67 17.75
N THR A 131 -7.14 30.71 16.83
CA THR A 131 -7.93 29.48 16.82
C THR A 131 -7.32 28.43 17.75
N VAL A 132 -6.93 28.83 18.96
CA VAL A 132 -6.50 27.85 19.97
C VAL A 132 -7.75 27.21 20.54
N ASP A 133 -8.04 25.99 20.08
CA ASP A 133 -9.11 25.16 20.60
C ASP A 133 -9.03 25.12 22.14
N PHE A 134 -10.08 25.57 22.83
CA PHE A 134 -10.06 25.79 24.28
C PHE A 134 -9.76 24.50 25.08
N ARG A 135 -9.90 23.32 24.46
CA ARG A 135 -9.43 22.04 25.02
C ARG A 135 -7.90 21.89 25.00
N LEU A 136 -7.24 22.31 23.92
CA LEU A 136 -5.77 22.38 23.83
C LEU A 136 -5.20 23.46 24.75
N ALA A 137 -5.89 24.61 24.89
CA ALA A 137 -5.51 25.68 25.81
C ALA A 137 -5.58 25.27 27.29
N GLY A 138 -6.52 24.41 27.66
CA GLY A 138 -6.66 23.85 29.02
C GLY A 138 -5.57 22.82 29.36
N LEU A 139 -5.09 22.08 28.35
CA LEU A 139 -4.02 21.09 28.47
C LEU A 139 -2.65 21.79 28.59
N LEU A 140 -2.38 22.81 27.76
CA LEU A 140 -1.12 23.56 27.74
C LEU A 140 -0.77 24.33 29.03
N ARG A 141 -1.70 24.47 30.00
CA ARG A 141 -1.37 25.02 31.33
C ARG A 141 -0.53 24.08 32.20
N GLN A 142 -0.27 22.84 31.76
CA GLN A 142 0.50 21.83 32.50
C GLN A 142 1.79 21.40 31.77
N ALA A 143 2.44 22.34 31.07
CA ALA A 143 3.49 22.14 30.06
C ALA A 143 4.80 21.44 30.48
N ASP A 144 4.98 20.98 31.72
CA ASP A 144 6.28 20.51 32.22
C ASP A 144 6.42 18.97 32.35
N SER A 145 5.51 18.17 31.78
CA SER A 145 5.55 16.70 31.89
C SER A 145 5.73 15.99 30.53
N PRO A 146 6.73 15.08 30.38
CA PRO A 146 6.92 14.25 29.17
C PRO A 146 5.70 13.38 28.82
N ALA A 147 4.88 13.01 29.80
CA ALA A 147 3.64 12.26 29.58
C ALA A 147 2.59 13.11 28.85
N HIS A 148 2.63 14.43 29.04
CA HIS A 148 1.65 15.38 28.51
C HIS A 148 1.94 15.76 27.04
N SER A 149 3.22 15.92 26.68
CA SER A 149 3.62 16.06 25.26
C SER A 149 3.22 14.84 24.44
N ARG A 150 3.25 13.64 25.04
CA ARG A 150 2.81 12.41 24.40
C ARG A 150 1.30 12.39 24.15
N GLU A 151 0.49 12.83 25.11
CA GLU A 151 -0.97 12.95 24.95
C GLU A 151 -1.34 13.95 23.85
N LEU A 152 -0.68 15.11 23.79
CA LEU A 152 -0.89 16.11 22.74
C LEU A 152 -0.54 15.58 21.34
N CYS A 153 0.59 14.89 21.19
CA CYS A 153 0.94 14.26 19.93
C CYS A 153 -0.08 13.19 19.50
N MET A 154 -0.57 12.38 20.44
CA MET A 154 -1.57 11.35 20.14
C MET A 154 -2.90 11.96 19.69
N GLU A 155 -3.33 13.07 20.28
CA GLU A 155 -4.55 13.77 19.88
C GLU A 155 -4.40 14.51 18.52
N ALA A 156 -3.23 15.08 18.23
CA ALA A 156 -2.95 15.66 16.92
C ALA A 156 -2.99 14.59 15.81
N ILE A 157 -2.35 13.44 16.04
CA ILE A 157 -2.38 12.29 15.13
C ILE A 157 -3.82 11.78 14.95
N ARG A 158 -4.62 11.78 16.02
CA ARG A 158 -6.02 11.38 15.96
C ARG A 158 -6.86 12.32 15.09
N ARG A 159 -6.70 13.65 15.25
CA ARG A 159 -7.41 14.64 14.41
C ARG A 159 -7.00 14.54 12.95
N GLU A 160 -5.69 14.50 12.69
CA GLU A 160 -5.14 14.34 11.33
C GLU A 160 -5.72 13.08 10.65
N ARG A 161 -5.94 12.01 11.42
CA ARG A 161 -6.58 10.78 10.94
C ARG A 161 -8.07 10.97 10.63
N GLU A 162 -8.82 11.64 11.49
CA GLU A 162 -10.25 11.94 11.28
C GLU A 162 -10.44 12.83 10.04
N ASP A 163 -9.63 13.87 9.88
CA ASP A 163 -9.67 14.77 8.72
C ASP A 163 -9.35 14.04 7.42
N ARG A 164 -8.31 13.18 7.44
CA ARG A 164 -7.99 12.34 6.29
C ARG A 164 -9.10 11.37 5.97
N PHE A 165 -9.69 10.72 6.98
CA PHE A 165 -10.80 9.79 6.78
C PHE A 165 -12.00 10.47 6.10
N GLU A 166 -12.36 11.68 6.53
CA GLU A 166 -13.41 12.46 5.89
C GLU A 166 -13.05 12.80 4.44
N SER A 167 -11.77 13.15 4.18
CA SER A 167 -11.30 13.41 2.82
C SER A 167 -11.39 12.19 1.88
N LEU A 168 -11.33 10.95 2.41
CA LEU A 168 -11.48 9.72 1.63
C LEU A 168 -12.89 9.56 1.05
N LYS A 169 -13.90 10.18 1.65
CA LYS A 169 -15.28 10.12 1.12
C LYS A 169 -15.39 10.78 -0.25
N ALA A 170 -14.49 11.71 -0.58
CA ALA A 170 -14.44 12.43 -1.84
C ALA A 170 -13.54 11.77 -2.91
N LEU A 171 -12.93 10.61 -2.62
CA LEU A 171 -12.09 9.90 -3.59
C LEU A 171 -12.95 9.40 -4.78
N ASN A 172 -12.56 9.78 -5.99
CA ASN A 172 -13.25 9.38 -7.22
C ASN A 172 -12.43 8.32 -7.96
N THR A 173 -13.00 7.13 -8.14
CA THR A 173 -12.37 5.96 -8.77
C THR A 173 -12.66 5.82 -10.27
N SER A 174 -13.41 6.74 -10.89
CA SER A 174 -13.84 6.67 -12.30
C SER A 174 -12.71 6.61 -13.35
N ARG A 175 -11.52 7.09 -13.02
CA ARG A 175 -10.34 7.06 -13.91
C ARG A 175 -9.49 5.80 -13.77
N LEU A 176 -9.78 4.98 -12.77
CA LEU A 176 -9.08 3.73 -12.54
C LEU A 176 -9.65 2.64 -13.45
N ASN A 177 -8.80 1.69 -13.87
CA ASN A 177 -9.32 0.49 -14.52
C ASN A 177 -10.10 -0.36 -13.51
N ARG A 178 -10.89 -1.33 -13.99
CA ARG A 178 -11.76 -2.18 -13.14
C ARG A 178 -11.03 -2.80 -11.96
N ASN A 179 -9.84 -3.36 -12.19
CA ASN A 179 -9.06 -4.05 -11.15
C ASN A 179 -8.54 -3.05 -10.11
N GLN A 180 -8.03 -1.90 -10.56
CA GLN A 180 -7.55 -0.84 -9.68
C GLN A 180 -8.68 -0.24 -8.85
N ALA A 181 -9.82 0.05 -9.46
CA ALA A 181 -11.00 0.57 -8.78
C ALA A 181 -11.46 -0.41 -7.69
N TYR A 182 -11.52 -1.72 -8.00
CA TYR A 182 -11.93 -2.73 -7.03
C TYR A 182 -11.01 -2.77 -5.80
N VAL A 183 -9.69 -2.75 -6.00
CA VAL A 183 -8.72 -2.73 -4.89
C VAL A 183 -8.89 -1.48 -4.03
N VAL A 184 -9.10 -0.32 -4.65
CA VAL A 184 -9.28 0.96 -3.96
C VAL A 184 -10.60 1.01 -3.17
N GLU A 185 -11.71 0.56 -3.74
CA GLU A 185 -12.99 0.49 -3.03
C GLU A 185 -12.95 -0.53 -1.89
N SER A 186 -12.27 -1.67 -2.08
CA SER A 186 -12.04 -2.65 -1.02
C SER A 186 -11.24 -2.04 0.14
N ALA A 187 -10.22 -1.23 -0.18
CA ALA A 187 -9.43 -0.52 0.82
C ALA A 187 -10.25 0.53 1.57
N ARG A 188 -11.11 1.26 0.86
CA ARG A 188 -12.04 2.21 1.49
C ARG A 188 -13.02 1.51 2.42
N ALA A 189 -13.60 0.39 1.99
CA ALA A 189 -14.49 -0.43 2.81
C ALA A 189 -13.77 -1.01 4.03
N TYR A 190 -12.50 -1.42 3.88
CA TYR A 190 -11.63 -1.82 4.99
C TYR A 190 -11.49 -0.68 6.00
N VAL A 191 -11.09 0.52 5.59
CA VAL A 191 -10.91 1.68 6.49
C VAL A 191 -12.21 2.02 7.23
N VAL A 192 -13.36 2.08 6.52
CA VAL A 192 -14.66 2.38 7.13
C VAL A 192 -15.01 1.36 8.20
N ARG A 193 -14.78 0.05 7.94
CA ARG A 193 -15.08 -1.01 8.90
C ARG A 193 -14.16 -0.95 10.12
N GLU A 194 -12.85 -0.81 9.92
CA GLU A 194 -11.89 -0.76 11.02
C GLU A 194 -12.04 0.53 11.86
N MET A 195 -12.43 1.66 11.26
CA MET A 195 -12.71 2.88 12.03
C MET A 195 -14.00 2.79 12.87
N ALA A 196 -14.95 1.93 12.49
CA ALA A 196 -16.15 1.68 13.29
C ALA A 196 -15.85 0.84 14.55
N ALA A 197 -14.77 0.07 14.55
CA ALA A 197 -14.33 -0.77 15.66
C ALA A 197 -12.83 -0.52 15.93
N ALA A 198 -12.53 0.55 16.68
CA ALA A 198 -11.18 1.07 16.89
C ALA A 198 -10.15 -0.05 17.19
N PRO A 199 -9.21 -0.32 16.26
CA PRO A 199 -8.24 -1.39 16.43
C PRO A 199 -7.18 -1.02 17.49
N GLU A 200 -6.55 -2.04 18.08
CA GLU A 200 -5.45 -1.85 19.04
C GLU A 200 -4.14 -1.41 18.34
N ASP A 201 -3.96 -1.74 17.06
CA ASP A 201 -2.81 -1.34 16.23
C ASP A 201 -3.29 -0.54 15.00
N PHE A 202 -2.90 0.74 14.99
CA PHE A 202 -3.27 1.68 13.92
C PHE A 202 -2.29 1.69 12.75
N ALA A 203 -1.15 0.99 12.81
CA ALA A 203 -0.10 1.14 11.80
C ALA A 203 -0.58 0.77 10.39
N THR A 204 -1.38 -0.29 10.27
CA THR A 204 -1.89 -0.76 8.98
C THR A 204 -2.99 0.17 8.45
N ILE A 205 -3.95 0.58 9.30
CA ILE A 205 -5.04 1.45 8.87
C ILE A 205 -4.51 2.84 8.48
N ASP A 206 -3.55 3.39 9.23
CA ASP A 206 -2.92 4.67 8.94
C ASP A 206 -2.17 4.63 7.62
N LEU A 207 -1.47 3.53 7.33
CA LEU A 207 -0.82 3.34 6.04
C LEU A 207 -1.82 3.30 4.89
N VAL A 208 -2.93 2.56 5.04
CA VAL A 208 -3.98 2.51 4.00
C VAL A 208 -4.60 3.89 3.78
N ILE A 209 -4.91 4.63 4.85
CA ILE A 209 -5.43 6.00 4.77
C ILE A 209 -4.45 6.91 4.03
N ARG A 210 -3.15 6.87 4.38
CA ARG A 210 -2.11 7.68 3.72
C ARG A 210 -1.97 7.34 2.24
N LEU A 211 -2.02 6.06 1.88
CA LEU A 211 -1.95 5.64 0.47
C LEU A 211 -3.19 6.08 -0.33
N LEU A 212 -4.38 6.03 0.26
CA LEU A 212 -5.60 6.50 -0.40
C LEU A 212 -5.62 8.02 -0.56
N ASP A 213 -5.12 8.78 0.43
CA ASP A 213 -4.98 10.23 0.32
C ASP A 213 -3.93 10.63 -0.72
N LEU A 214 -2.80 9.91 -0.77
CA LEU A 214 -1.79 10.07 -1.82
C LEU A 214 -2.38 9.78 -3.21
N LEU A 215 -3.15 8.70 -3.35
CA LEU A 215 -3.84 8.37 -4.60
C LEU A 215 -4.78 9.51 -5.03
N ARG A 216 -5.55 10.06 -4.08
CA ARG A 216 -6.43 11.22 -4.32
C ARG A 216 -5.64 12.40 -4.86
N ALA A 217 -4.54 12.76 -4.20
CA ALA A 217 -3.70 13.88 -4.61
C ALA A 217 -3.12 13.69 -6.02
N VAL A 218 -2.62 12.48 -6.34
CA VAL A 218 -2.09 12.14 -7.66
C VAL A 218 -3.17 12.20 -8.73
N LEU A 219 -4.37 11.65 -8.46
CA LEU A 219 -5.49 11.73 -9.40
C LEU A 219 -5.94 13.18 -9.66
N ILE A 220 -5.86 14.07 -8.66
CA ILE A 220 -6.13 15.50 -8.83
C ILE A 220 -5.02 16.18 -9.65
N MET A 221 -3.76 15.81 -9.44
CA MET A 221 -2.63 16.36 -10.17
C MET A 221 -2.61 15.92 -11.64
N GLU A 222 -2.92 14.66 -11.94
CA GLU A 222 -3.11 14.15 -13.30
C GLU A 222 -4.26 14.84 -14.06
N ASN A 223 -5.17 15.53 -13.35
CA ASN A 223 -6.20 16.36 -13.96
C ASN A 223 -5.69 17.74 -14.41
N ARG A 224 -4.49 18.15 -13.99
CA ARG A 224 -3.91 19.45 -14.35
C ARG A 224 -2.97 19.29 -15.55
N PRO A 225 -3.18 20.03 -16.64
CA PRO A 225 -2.42 19.87 -17.88
C PRO A 225 -0.91 20.18 -17.75
N ASP A 226 -0.49 20.88 -16.69
CA ASP A 226 0.89 21.41 -16.53
C ASP A 226 1.66 20.82 -15.32
N SER A 227 1.23 19.71 -14.72
CA SER A 227 1.96 19.13 -13.58
C SER A 227 2.95 18.05 -14.03
N PRO A 228 4.26 18.16 -13.73
CA PRO A 228 5.20 17.07 -13.94
C PRO A 228 4.91 16.00 -12.90
N VAL A 229 4.06 15.03 -13.24
CA VAL A 229 3.90 13.83 -12.43
C VAL A 229 5.24 13.08 -12.52
N SER A 230 5.98 13.07 -11.42
CA SER A 230 7.24 12.33 -11.32
C SER A 230 7.01 10.86 -11.69
N GLU A 231 7.86 10.27 -12.55
CA GLU A 231 7.81 8.85 -12.92
C GLU A 231 7.85 7.91 -11.69
N ASP A 232 8.28 8.43 -10.54
CA ASP A 232 8.41 7.68 -9.31
C ASP A 232 7.10 7.45 -8.55
N VAL A 233 6.10 8.32 -8.75
CA VAL A 233 4.80 8.24 -8.07
C VAL A 233 3.69 8.12 -9.11
N SER A 234 3.30 6.87 -9.41
CA SER A 234 2.21 6.57 -10.34
C SER A 234 1.01 5.95 -9.64
N VAL A 235 -0.19 6.15 -10.20
CA VAL A 235 -1.44 5.52 -9.76
C VAL A 235 -1.27 4.00 -9.61
N GLU A 236 -0.63 3.35 -10.59
CA GLU A 236 -0.37 1.90 -10.56
C GLU A 236 0.44 1.49 -9.32
N ARG A 237 1.51 2.22 -8.98
CA ARG A 237 2.36 1.92 -7.81
C ARG A 237 1.61 2.10 -6.49
N ILE A 238 0.79 3.15 -6.38
CA ILE A 238 0.02 3.41 -5.15
C ILE A 238 -1.03 2.32 -4.95
N VAL A 239 -1.76 1.95 -6.00
CA VAL A 239 -2.75 0.86 -5.94
C VAL A 239 -2.08 -0.48 -5.62
N LEU A 240 -0.89 -0.74 -6.18
CA LEU A 240 -0.11 -1.94 -5.83
C LEU A 240 0.32 -1.93 -4.36
N GLY A 241 0.69 -0.76 -3.82
CA GLY A 241 0.99 -0.57 -2.40
C GLY A 241 -0.22 -0.87 -1.52
N ILE A 242 -1.39 -0.35 -1.87
CA ILE A 242 -2.66 -0.64 -1.18
C ILE A 242 -2.95 -2.15 -1.20
N GLY A 243 -2.88 -2.77 -2.38
CA GLY A 243 -3.11 -4.21 -2.52
C GLY A 243 -2.10 -5.06 -1.75
N ASN A 244 -0.84 -4.65 -1.69
CA ASN A 244 0.17 -5.33 -0.88
C ASN A 244 -0.16 -5.24 0.62
N VAL A 245 -0.63 -4.09 1.12
CA VAL A 245 -1.02 -3.96 2.53
C VAL A 245 -2.20 -4.88 2.87
N LEU A 246 -3.18 -5.02 1.97
CA LEU A 246 -4.40 -5.78 2.20
C LEU A 246 -4.26 -7.29 1.94
N TYR A 247 -3.59 -7.69 0.86
CA TYR A 247 -3.68 -9.06 0.33
C TYR A 247 -2.36 -9.84 0.40
N ARG A 248 -1.25 -9.23 0.82
CA ARG A 248 0.05 -9.90 0.89
C ARG A 248 0.03 -11.20 1.71
N LYS A 249 -0.62 -11.17 2.89
CA LYS A 249 -0.73 -12.34 3.78
C LYS A 249 -1.51 -13.46 3.10
N GLU A 250 -2.58 -13.10 2.39
CA GLU A 250 -3.40 -14.04 1.64
C GLU A 250 -2.62 -14.69 0.49
N LEU A 251 -1.77 -13.91 -0.17
CA LEU A 251 -0.90 -14.39 -1.25
C LEU A 251 0.38 -15.07 -0.76
N GLY A 252 0.62 -15.19 0.55
CA GLY A 252 1.83 -15.82 1.09
C GLY A 252 3.14 -15.11 0.71
N LEU A 253 3.10 -13.80 0.45
CA LEU A 253 4.28 -13.04 0.05
C LEU A 253 5.13 -12.68 1.28
N ALA A 254 6.35 -13.23 1.37
CA ALA A 254 7.26 -13.02 2.50
C ALA A 254 7.60 -11.53 2.70
N LEU A 255 7.83 -11.13 3.96
CA LEU A 255 8.41 -9.83 4.32
C LEU A 255 9.81 -9.74 3.72
N ALA A 256 10.03 -8.78 2.80
CA ALA A 256 11.36 -8.20 2.66
C ALA A 256 11.65 -7.57 4.03
N GLY A 257 12.49 -8.25 4.81
CA GLY A 257 12.94 -7.81 6.13
C GLY A 257 13.85 -6.60 6.03
#